data_AF-A0A971JM92-F1
#
_entry.id   AF-A0A971JM92-F1
#
_cell.length_a   1.000
_cell.length_b   1.000
_cell.length_c   1.000
_cell.angle_alpha   90.00
_cell.angle_beta   90.00
_cell.angle_gamma   90.00
#
_symmetry.space_group_name_H-M   'P 1'
#
loop_
_entity.id
_entity.type
_entity.pdbx_description
1 polymer ?
#
loop_
_entity_poly.entity_id
_entity_poly.type
_entity_poly.pdbx_seq_one_letter_code
_entity_poly.pdbx_strand_id
1 'polypeptide(L)' 'MNVVQEYADKFRKSAEELPKFNIGDTVRVHFRIVEGEKERIQVYEGVVIARNGSESATATFTVRRVAFG' A
#
# COMPACT_ATOMS: atom_id res chain seq x y z
N MET A 1 -12.32 -15.06 19.59
CA MET A 1 -11.45 -14.00 19.05
C MET A 1 -10.10 -14.61 18.72
N ASN A 2 -9.59 -14.37 17.52
CA ASN A 2 -8.28 -14.88 17.10
C ASN A 2 -7.20 -13.88 17.58
N VAL A 3 -6.34 -14.29 18.52
CA VAL A 3 -5.30 -13.45 19.14
C VAL A 3 -4.37 -12.80 18.10
N VAL A 4 -4.16 -13.47 16.98
CA VAL A 4 -3.34 -12.97 15.87
C VAL A 4 -3.95 -11.70 15.24
N GLN A 5 -5.27 -11.64 15.11
CA GLN A 5 -5.95 -10.48 14.53
C GLN A 5 -5.85 -9.26 15.44
N GLU A 6 -6.02 -9.44 16.75
CA GLU A 6 -5.94 -8.34 17.73
C GLU A 6 -4.57 -7.65 17.72
N TYR A 7 -3.49 -8.44 17.64
CA TYR A 7 -2.14 -7.87 17.54
C TYR A 7 -1.90 -7.18 16.20
N ALA A 8 -2.42 -7.73 15.10
CA ALA A 8 -2.28 -7.11 13.79
C ALA A 8 -2.97 -5.74 13.76
N ASP A 9 -4.18 -5.63 14.31
CA ASP A 9 -4.97 -4.40 14.30
C ASP A 9 -4.32 -3.25 15.09
N LYS A 10 -3.43 -3.53 16.05
CA LYS A 10 -2.63 -2.50 16.73
C LYS A 10 -1.65 -1.77 15.81
N PHE A 11 -1.22 -2.40 14.71
CA PHE A 11 -0.30 -1.82 13.73
C PHE A 11 -1.00 -1.27 12.48
N ARG A 12 -2.32 -1.37 12.41
CA ARG A 12 -3.12 -0.81 11.33
C ARG A 12 -3.01 0.73 11.35
N LYS A 13 -2.80 1.32 10.17
CA LYS A 13 -2.95 2.77 9.99
C LYS A 13 -4.42 3.19 10.05
N SER A 14 -4.68 4.37 10.60
CA SER A 14 -6.03 4.92 10.69
C SER A 14 -6.67 5.03 9.31
N ALA A 15 -7.91 4.56 9.17
CA ALA A 15 -8.62 4.61 7.89
C ALA A 15 -8.89 6.05 7.40
N GLU A 16 -8.85 7.03 8.31
CA GLU A 16 -8.99 8.46 8.01
C GLU A 16 -7.75 9.04 7.32
N GLU A 17 -6.57 8.43 7.53
CA GLU A 17 -5.30 8.87 6.95
C GLU A 17 -5.05 8.25 5.57
N LEU A 18 -5.77 7.19 5.21
CA LEU A 18 -5.59 6.46 3.96
C LEU A 18 -6.63 6.90 2.92
N PRO A 19 -6.19 7.26 1.69
CA PRO A 19 -7.13 7.54 0.62
C PRO A 19 -7.92 6.29 0.27
N LYS A 20 -9.22 6.46 -0.01
CA LYS A 20 -10.06 5.38 -0.54
C LYS A 20 -9.77 5.23 -2.04
N PHE A 21 -9.46 4.00 -2.46
CA PHE A 21 -9.24 3.62 -3.85
C PHE A 21 -9.68 2.17 -4.09
N ASN A 22 -9.95 1.81 -5.32
CA ASN A 22 -10.43 0.50 -5.75
C ASN A 22 -9.61 -0.06 -6.90
N ILE A 23 -9.86 -1.33 -7.23
CA ILE A 23 -9.32 -1.97 -8.43
C ILE A 23 -9.83 -1.19 -9.65
N GLY A 24 -8.91 -0.86 -10.56
CA GLY A 24 -9.17 0.00 -11.72
C GLY A 24 -8.71 1.45 -11.53
N ASP A 25 -8.51 1.90 -10.29
CA ASP A 25 -8.04 3.27 -10.05
C ASP A 25 -6.57 3.42 -10.41
N THR A 26 -6.21 4.59 -10.93
CA THR A 26 -4.81 4.99 -11.11
C THR A 26 -4.31 5.63 -9.83
N VAL A 27 -3.25 5.08 -9.26
CA VAL A 27 -2.68 5.53 -7.99
C VAL A 27 -1.23 5.93 -8.15
N ARG A 28 -0.79 6.85 -7.29
CA ARG A 28 0.61 7.28 -7.16
C ARG A 28 1.14 6.90 -5.79
N VAL A 29 1.99 5.88 -5.74
CA VAL A 29 2.58 5.35 -4.51
C VAL A 29 3.98 5.93 -4.33
N HIS A 30 4.22 6.58 -3.18
CA HIS A 30 5.51 7.16 -2.83
C HIS A 30 6.31 6.15 -2.01
N PHE A 31 7.30 5.52 -2.63
CA PHE A 31 8.20 4.57 -1.96
C PHE A 31 9.38 5.32 -1.36
N ARG A 32 9.56 5.19 -0.05
CA ARG A 32 10.79 5.61 0.61
C ARG A 32 11.83 4.50 0.47
N ILE A 33 12.90 4.78 -0.27
CA ILE A 33 14.02 3.89 -0.49
C ILE A 33 15.18 4.40 0.36
N VAL A 34 15.71 3.54 1.23
CA VAL A 34 16.85 3.83 2.10
C VAL A 34 18.01 2.95 1.65
N GLU A 35 19.07 3.57 1.13
CA GLU A 35 20.29 2.92 0.63
C GLU A 35 21.48 3.42 1.46
N GLY A 36 21.80 2.73 2.55
CA GLY A 36 22.81 3.16 3.51
C GLY A 36 22.38 4.44 4.22
N GLU A 37 23.18 5.51 4.10
CA GLU A 37 22.89 6.83 4.67
C GLU A 37 22.02 7.72 3.76
N LYS A 38 21.75 7.31 2.53
CA LYS A 38 20.95 8.10 1.58
C LYS A 38 19.50 7.64 1.59
N GLU A 39 18.59 8.61 1.70
CA GLU A 39 17.16 8.39 1.54
C GLU A 39 16.65 9.12 0.29
N ARG A 40 15.81 8.42 -0.49
CA ARG A 40 15.09 9.02 -1.62
C ARG A 40 13.64 8.57 -1.65
N ILE A 41 12.76 9.43 -2.15
CA ILE A 41 11.37 9.07 -2.43
C ILE A 41 11.28 8.78 -3.93
N GLN A 42 10.95 7.53 -4.27
CA GLN A 42 10.64 7.13 -5.64
C GLN A 42 9.14 7.03 -5.82
N VAL A 43 8.62 7.67 -6.86
CA VAL A 43 7.21 7.65 -7.19
C VAL A 43 6.92 6.50 -8.17
N TYR A 44 5.95 5.65 -7.81
CA TYR A 44 5.43 4.58 -8.64
C TYR A 44 3.97 4.86 -8.99
N GLU A 45 3.69 5.14 -10.26
CA GLU A 45 2.35 5.44 -10.76
C GLU A 45 1.85 4.32 -11.67
N GLY A 46 0.60 3.90 -11.49
CA GLY A 46 -0.01 2.85 -12.28
C GLY A 46 -1.44 2.49 -11.84
N VAL A 47 -2.02 1.48 -12.48
CA VAL A 47 -3.39 1.03 -12.23
C VAL A 47 -3.41 -0.04 -11.15
N VAL A 48 -4.32 0.06 -10.18
CA VAL A 48 -4.54 -0.99 -9.18
C VAL A 48 -5.23 -2.17 -9.84
N ILE A 49 -4.60 -3.34 -9.82
CA ILE A 49 -5.13 -4.57 -10.45
C ILE A 49 -5.65 -5.60 -9.45
N ALA A 50 -5.25 -5.50 -8.18
CA ALA A 50 -5.70 -6.39 -7.12
C ALA A 50 -5.69 -5.69 -5.78
N ARG A 51 -6.60 -6.09 -4.90
CA ARG A 51 -6.68 -5.64 -3.50
C ARG A 51 -7.16 -6.81 -2.64
N ASN A 52 -6.40 -7.16 -1.61
CA ASN A 52 -6.65 -8.28 -0.71
C ASN A 52 -6.81 -7.78 0.73
N GLY A 53 -7.79 -8.32 1.46
CA GLY A 53 -7.93 -8.05 2.90
C GLY A 53 -8.34 -6.62 3.26
N SER A 54 -9.04 -5.92 2.36
CA SER A 54 -9.55 -4.52 2.36
C SER A 54 -9.38 -3.64 3.60
N GLU A 55 -9.72 -4.12 4.81
CA GLU A 55 -9.76 -3.34 6.05
C GLU A 55 -8.87 -3.86 7.19
N SER A 56 -8.09 -4.91 6.96
CA SER A 56 -7.17 -5.49 7.95
C SER A 56 -5.79 -4.83 7.91
N ALA A 57 -5.04 -4.92 9.01
CA ALA A 57 -3.62 -4.57 9.04
C ALA A 57 -2.76 -5.37 8.03
N THR A 58 -3.23 -6.54 7.61
CA THR A 58 -2.58 -7.38 6.60
C THR A 58 -3.07 -7.10 5.17
N ALA A 59 -3.85 -6.03 4.97
CA ALA A 59 -4.35 -5.65 3.66
C ALA A 59 -3.20 -5.34 2.70
N THR A 60 -3.33 -5.80 1.46
CA THR A 60 -2.37 -5.54 0.39
C THR A 60 -3.08 -5.10 -0.88
N PHE A 61 -2.38 -4.38 -1.76
CA PHE A 61 -2.86 -4.05 -3.09
C PHE A 61 -1.71 -4.10 -4.09
N THR A 62 -2.02 -4.37 -5.35
CA THR A 62 -1.04 -4.53 -6.42
C THR A 62 -1.28 -3.47 -7.47
N VAL A 63 -0.23 -2.70 -7.76
CA VAL A 63 -0.23 -1.66 -8.81
C VAL A 63 0.53 -2.18 -10.01
N ARG A 64 -0.09 -2.15 -11.19
CA ARG A 64 0.55 -2.45 -12.46
C ARG A 64 0.95 -1.13 -13.13
N ARG A 65 2.25 -0.99 -13.38
CA ARG A 65 2.82 0.09 -14.18
C ARG A 65 3.40 -0.48 -15.47
N VAL A 66 3.28 0.27 -16.56
CA VAL A 66 4.10 0.08 -17.76
C VAL A 66 5.26 1.05 -17.66
N ALA A 67 6.49 0.53 -17.63
CA ALA A 67 7.71 1.33 -17.57
C ALA A 67 8.62 0.90 -18.71
N PHE A 68 9.04 1.85 -19.55
CA PHE A 68 9.90 1.65 -20.74
C PHE A 68 9.41 0.46 -21.60
N GLY A 69 8.48 0.74 -22.52
CA GLY A 69 7.82 -0.26 -23.38
C GLY A 69 8.79 -1.09 -24.22
#